data_AF-A0A9D3XEP7-F1
#
_entry.id   AF-A0A9D3XEP7-F1
#
_cell.length_a   1.000
_cell.length_b   1.000
_cell.length_c   1.000
_cell.angle_alpha   90.00
_cell.angle_beta   90.00
_cell.angle_gamma   90.00
#
_symmetry.space_group_name_H-M   'P 1'
#
loop_
_entity.id
_entity.type
_entity.pdbx_description
1 polymer ?
#
loop_
_entity_poly.entity_id
_entity_poly.type
_entity_poly.pdbx_seq_one_letter_code
_entity_poly.pdbx_strand_id
1 'polypeptide(L)'
;MKAKVYLALQSLEKDLYSMSLLYRTQDVNRVTEVLHGKAGQLVQRTGGTPMNIEYYLSPYQVLEEELNPGSQVCGTKVFVTVGSSNTTHKLPISPLIVDSQAGDGNPAFLPLTDELSMDLSACFFLSFHRPFPMSSSSIQEIQKFTGIPIDGLKLASLHALIVQFTFNDEYKEDLAMNNSCFFVSLPDCPKHSYFINKGTEKSGITGALVSKIPFTHPKCVPAIIEILRHQVAYNTLIGSCVSENTINEDCSELLYFEVSPQKGTSFSISFQHPMGESLACVVADVLSSRQIRCSLHTHPQDVTLNCCNDFITRVMERCMSVPLVMRAIFKNSVTMKVDGEIQNTEVTSEQNPEVTCKQTESSNSTGANISGASMQNSCDGMEASSSTASIDCEICDVSV
;
A
#
# COMPACT_ATOMS: atom_id res chain seq x y z
N MET A 1 30.10 21.24 -21.78
CA MET A 1 28.77 21.15 -21.14
C MET A 1 28.59 19.82 -20.40
N LYS A 2 28.72 18.66 -21.06
CA LYS A 2 28.57 17.32 -20.42
C LYS A 2 29.42 17.11 -19.15
N ALA A 3 30.71 17.49 -19.17
CA ALA A 3 31.58 17.37 -18.00
C ALA A 3 31.12 18.20 -16.78
N LYS A 4 30.62 19.41 -17.01
CA LYS A 4 30.11 20.31 -15.95
C LYS A 4 28.83 19.77 -15.31
N VAL A 5 27.92 19.27 -16.14
CA VAL A 5 26.68 18.63 -15.69
C VAL A 5 26.97 17.37 -14.88
N TYR A 6 27.97 16.58 -15.29
CA TYR A 6 28.41 15.41 -14.54
C TYR A 6 29.04 15.77 -13.20
N LEU A 7 29.85 16.83 -13.13
CA LEU A 7 30.38 17.36 -11.86
C LEU A 7 29.26 17.76 -10.89
N ALA A 8 28.22 18.45 -11.39
CA ALA A 8 27.06 18.80 -10.58
C ALA A 8 26.33 17.56 -10.04
N LEU A 9 26.17 16.51 -10.85
CA LEU A 9 25.59 15.26 -10.41
C LEU A 9 26.44 14.56 -9.34
N GLN A 10 27.76 14.50 -9.51
CA GLN A 10 28.66 13.91 -8.50
C GLN A 10 28.62 14.69 -7.18
N SER A 11 28.52 16.02 -7.26
CA SER A 11 28.34 16.88 -6.08
C SER A 11 27.06 16.54 -5.34
N LEU A 12 25.94 16.45 -6.07
CA LEU A 12 24.65 16.07 -5.50
C LEU A 12 24.71 14.67 -4.85
N GLU A 13 25.28 13.69 -5.53
CA GLU A 13 25.38 12.31 -5.02
C GLU A 13 26.17 12.27 -3.69
N LYS A 14 27.24 13.06 -3.57
CA LYS A 14 27.99 13.20 -2.32
C LYS A 14 27.14 13.84 -1.21
N ASP A 15 26.44 14.93 -1.52
CA ASP A 15 25.56 15.57 -0.54
C ASP A 15 24.47 14.61 -0.06
N LEU A 16 23.78 13.90 -0.97
CA LEU A 16 22.74 12.94 -0.58
C LEU A 16 23.28 11.80 0.28
N TYR A 17 24.49 11.31 -0.02
CA TYR A 17 25.15 10.30 0.81
C TYR A 17 25.50 10.83 2.20
N SER A 18 26.07 12.03 2.29
CA SER A 18 26.32 12.67 3.59
C SER A 18 25.02 12.90 4.37
N MET A 19 23.93 13.32 3.70
CA MET A 19 22.61 13.45 4.32
C MET A 19 22.09 12.12 4.86
N SER A 20 22.21 11.04 4.09
CA SER A 20 21.72 9.73 4.53
C SER A 20 22.48 9.23 5.77
N LEU A 21 23.79 9.51 5.86
CA LEU A 21 24.59 9.18 7.03
C LEU A 21 24.20 10.02 8.26
N LEU A 22 23.97 11.32 8.07
CA LEU A 22 23.56 12.23 9.16
C LEU A 22 22.17 11.90 9.72
N TYR A 23 21.27 11.42 8.86
CA TYR A 23 19.91 11.06 9.25
C TYR A 23 19.75 9.63 9.75
N ARG A 24 20.81 8.83 9.70
CA ARG A 24 20.76 7.44 10.16
C ARG A 24 20.53 7.39 11.68
N THR A 25 19.47 6.71 12.07
CA THR A 25 19.20 6.38 13.48
C THR A 25 20.07 5.19 13.92
N GLN A 26 20.26 4.98 15.23
CA GLN A 26 21.02 3.85 15.75
C GLN A 26 20.43 2.48 15.40
N ASP A 27 19.15 2.44 15.01
CA ASP A 27 18.48 1.23 14.54
C ASP A 27 18.80 0.99 13.06
N VAL A 28 19.60 -0.05 12.79
CA VAL A 28 20.33 -0.30 11.52
C VAL A 28 19.50 -1.12 10.52
N ASN A 29 18.20 -1.30 10.74
CA ASN A 29 17.38 -2.07 9.81
C ASN A 29 17.00 -1.24 8.57
N ARG A 30 17.25 -1.80 7.38
CA ARG A 30 16.82 -1.25 6.07
C ARG A 30 15.35 -0.83 6.08
N VAL A 31 14.45 -1.64 6.64
CA VAL A 31 13.00 -1.33 6.67
C VAL A 31 12.75 -0.01 7.40
N THR A 32 13.44 0.21 8.53
CA THR A 32 13.37 1.46 9.29
C THR A 32 13.91 2.64 8.49
N GLU A 33 15.05 2.49 7.79
CA GLU A 33 15.60 3.54 6.91
C GLU A 33 14.63 3.88 5.76
N VAL A 34 14.00 2.88 5.14
CA VAL A 34 13.05 3.05 4.03
C VAL A 34 11.78 3.75 4.48
N LEU A 35 11.17 3.37 5.61
CA LEU A 35 9.86 3.87 6.05
C LEU A 35 9.94 5.16 6.89
N HIS A 36 10.98 5.29 7.71
CA HIS A 36 11.12 6.35 8.72
C HIS A 36 12.32 7.26 8.48
N GLY A 37 13.31 6.84 7.68
CA GLY A 37 14.47 7.67 7.37
C GLY A 37 14.10 8.93 6.60
N LYS A 38 14.63 10.09 6.99
CA LYS A 38 14.31 11.38 6.34
C LYS A 38 14.61 11.40 4.83
N ALA A 39 15.65 10.69 4.39
CA ALA A 39 16.05 10.61 2.99
C ALA A 39 15.73 9.27 2.31
N GLY A 40 15.10 8.33 3.02
CA GLY A 40 14.97 6.92 2.58
C GLY A 40 16.30 6.15 2.62
N GLN A 41 16.27 4.92 2.13
CA GLN A 41 17.46 4.08 1.97
C GLN A 41 18.18 4.48 0.67
N LEU A 42 19.35 5.09 0.80
CA LEU A 42 20.18 5.46 -0.34
C LEU A 42 21.04 4.29 -0.79
N VAL A 43 21.04 4.01 -2.09
CA VAL A 43 21.97 3.10 -2.75
C VAL A 43 22.85 3.91 -3.69
N GLN A 44 24.16 3.90 -3.44
CA GLN A 44 25.13 4.63 -4.24
C GLN A 44 25.17 4.11 -5.69
N ARG A 45 25.58 5.00 -6.60
CA ARG A 45 25.84 4.66 -8.00
C ARG A 45 26.89 3.54 -8.06
N THR A 46 26.57 2.47 -8.78
CA THR A 46 27.48 1.33 -8.99
C THR A 46 27.49 0.98 -10.48
N GLY A 47 28.65 1.08 -11.12
CA GLY A 47 28.79 0.86 -12.56
C GLY A 47 27.88 1.78 -13.40
N GLY A 48 27.06 1.19 -14.25
CA GLY A 48 26.09 1.90 -15.12
C GLY A 48 24.75 2.25 -14.44
N THR A 49 24.52 1.79 -13.22
CA THR A 49 23.26 2.00 -12.49
C THR A 49 23.32 3.33 -11.73
N PRO A 50 22.40 4.28 -11.97
CA PRO A 50 22.35 5.54 -11.22
C PRO A 50 22.15 5.32 -9.72
N MET A 51 22.59 6.29 -8.91
CA MET A 51 22.20 6.35 -7.50
C MET A 51 20.67 6.31 -7.38
N ASN A 52 20.15 5.57 -6.41
CA ASN A 52 18.71 5.46 -6.17
C ASN A 52 18.37 5.56 -4.69
N ILE A 53 17.13 5.96 -4.43
CA ILE A 53 16.56 6.09 -3.10
C ILE A 53 15.34 5.19 -3.05
N GLU A 54 15.40 4.18 -2.19
CA GLU A 54 14.24 3.37 -1.82
C GLU A 54 13.51 4.05 -0.66
N TYR A 55 12.22 4.29 -0.81
CA TYR A 55 11.48 5.19 0.09
C TYR A 55 10.16 4.64 0.60
N TYR A 56 9.68 3.51 0.11
CA TYR A 56 8.46 2.89 0.62
C TYR A 56 8.47 1.38 0.44
N LEU A 57 8.04 0.67 1.48
CA LEU A 57 7.72 -0.75 1.50
C LEU A 57 6.30 -0.91 2.03
N SER A 58 5.47 -1.75 1.40
CA SER A 58 4.18 -2.10 1.98
C SER A 58 4.36 -3.12 3.12
N PRO A 59 3.43 -3.20 4.09
CA PRO A 59 3.48 -4.21 5.15
C PRO A 59 3.61 -5.65 4.62
N TYR A 60 3.00 -5.94 3.47
CA TYR A 60 3.14 -7.25 2.82
C TYR A 60 4.55 -7.52 2.31
N GLN A 61 5.21 -6.52 1.73
CA GLN A 61 6.59 -6.68 1.26
C GLN A 61 7.54 -6.91 2.43
N VAL A 62 7.29 -6.24 3.56
CA VAL A 62 8.04 -6.46 4.80
C VAL A 62 7.81 -7.88 5.32
N LEU A 63 6.55 -8.33 5.39
CA LEU A 63 6.23 -9.70 5.81
C LEU A 63 6.85 -10.75 4.86
N GLU A 64 6.79 -10.53 3.55
CA GLU A 64 7.33 -11.46 2.56
C GLU A 64 8.85 -11.64 2.73
N GLU A 65 9.57 -10.58 3.07
CA GLU A 65 11.01 -10.61 3.38
C GLU A 65 11.30 -11.32 4.71
N GLU A 66 10.43 -11.18 5.71
CA GLU A 66 10.53 -11.90 7.00
C GLU A 66 10.26 -13.40 6.85
N LEU A 67 9.27 -13.78 6.04
CA LEU A 67 8.88 -15.17 5.79
C LEU A 67 9.85 -15.90 4.84
N ASN A 68 10.57 -15.17 3.99
CA ASN A 68 11.54 -15.75 3.05
C ASN A 68 12.95 -15.17 3.26
N PRO A 69 13.66 -15.56 4.34
CA PRO A 69 14.99 -15.05 4.63
C PRO A 69 15.97 -15.30 3.46
N GLY A 70 16.44 -14.23 2.82
CA GLY A 70 17.36 -14.28 1.67
C GLY A 70 16.77 -13.79 0.35
N SER A 71 15.44 -13.64 0.26
CA SER A 71 14.79 -12.93 -0.86
C SER A 71 14.57 -11.47 -0.47
N GLN A 72 15.42 -10.56 -0.95
CA GLN A 72 15.24 -9.14 -0.68
C GLN A 72 14.16 -8.57 -1.60
N VAL A 73 12.99 -8.27 -1.04
CA VAL A 73 11.89 -7.64 -1.79
C VAL A 73 12.27 -6.21 -2.12
N CYS A 74 12.21 -5.83 -3.40
CA CYS A 74 12.48 -4.46 -3.83
C CYS A 74 11.27 -3.59 -3.54
N GLY A 75 11.45 -2.59 -2.67
CA GLY A 75 10.49 -1.54 -2.41
C GLY A 75 10.42 -0.51 -3.54
N THR A 76 9.60 0.51 -3.32
CA THR A 76 9.45 1.60 -4.26
C THR A 76 10.68 2.50 -4.23
N LYS A 77 11.25 2.78 -5.41
CA LYS A 77 12.49 3.56 -5.56
C LYS A 77 12.41 4.65 -6.63
N VAL A 78 13.21 5.69 -6.45
CA VAL A 78 13.49 6.72 -7.44
C VAL A 78 14.99 6.78 -7.75
N PHE A 79 15.33 7.15 -8.97
CA PHE A 79 16.71 7.31 -9.42
C PHE A 79 17.11 8.78 -9.44
N VAL A 80 18.31 9.07 -8.95
CA VAL A 80 18.90 10.40 -8.97
C VAL A 80 19.58 10.61 -10.31
N THR A 81 19.06 11.54 -11.10
CA THR A 81 19.59 11.84 -12.44
C THR A 81 19.73 13.34 -12.65
N VAL A 82 20.39 13.73 -13.74
CA VAL A 82 20.51 15.11 -14.19
C VAL A 82 20.13 15.16 -15.67
N GLY A 83 19.39 16.19 -16.06
CA GLY A 83 18.89 16.32 -17.43
C GLY A 83 18.76 17.77 -17.86
N SER A 84 18.46 17.97 -19.14
CA SER A 84 18.24 19.30 -19.71
C SER A 84 17.01 19.98 -19.09
N SER A 85 17.11 21.31 -18.91
CA SER A 85 16.01 22.19 -18.53
C SER A 85 15.82 23.26 -19.60
N ASN A 86 14.58 23.76 -19.72
CA ASN A 86 14.24 24.88 -20.62
C ASN A 86 14.72 26.23 -20.07
N THR A 87 15.10 26.28 -18.78
CA THR A 87 15.62 27.45 -18.11
C THR A 87 16.99 27.17 -17.50
N THR A 88 17.74 28.24 -17.25
CA THR A 88 19.04 28.16 -16.58
C THR A 88 18.83 28.13 -15.07
N HIS A 89 19.50 27.19 -14.40
CA HIS A 89 19.48 27.04 -12.96
C HIS A 89 20.89 27.08 -12.37
N LYS A 90 21.03 27.73 -11.21
CA LYS A 90 22.27 27.71 -10.41
C LYS A 90 22.36 26.37 -9.66
N LEU A 91 23.20 25.47 -10.16
CA LEU A 91 23.40 24.12 -9.58
C LEU A 91 24.70 24.04 -8.78
N PRO A 92 24.73 23.32 -7.65
CA PRO A 92 25.98 23.02 -6.96
C PRO A 92 26.89 22.16 -7.83
N ILE A 93 28.18 22.51 -7.84
CA ILE A 93 29.26 21.76 -8.51
C ILE A 93 30.30 21.21 -7.53
N SER A 94 30.16 21.54 -6.25
CA SER A 94 30.96 21.07 -5.13
C SER A 94 30.03 20.73 -3.95
N PRO A 95 30.32 19.68 -3.16
CA PRO A 95 29.45 19.27 -2.04
C PRO A 95 29.20 20.43 -1.08
N LEU A 96 27.94 20.61 -0.71
CA LEU A 96 27.49 21.68 0.15
C LEU A 96 27.48 21.30 1.62
N ILE A 97 27.51 20.02 1.95
CA ILE A 97 27.54 19.55 3.35
C ILE A 97 28.99 19.46 3.80
N VAL A 98 29.32 20.27 4.81
CA VAL A 98 30.55 20.12 5.59
C VAL A 98 30.22 19.25 6.79
N ASP A 99 31.11 18.32 7.16
CA ASP A 99 30.97 17.49 8.37
C ASP A 99 30.73 18.39 9.60
N SER A 100 29.46 18.58 9.93
CA SER A 100 29.02 19.51 10.96
C SER A 100 28.40 18.71 12.08
N GLN A 101 29.07 18.74 13.22
CA GLN A 101 28.56 18.34 14.53
C GLN A 101 27.47 19.33 14.99
N ALA A 102 26.41 19.53 14.18
CA ALA A 102 25.26 20.33 14.57
C ALA A 102 24.30 19.45 15.38
N GLY A 103 24.09 19.80 16.63
CA GLY A 103 23.29 19.03 17.60
C GLY A 103 21.79 18.93 17.32
N ASP A 104 21.31 19.42 16.17
CA ASP A 104 19.89 19.40 15.78
C ASP A 104 19.50 18.25 14.82
N GLY A 105 20.47 17.46 14.37
CA GLY A 105 20.24 16.32 13.47
C GLY A 105 19.78 16.71 12.05
N ASN A 106 20.00 17.96 11.63
CA ASN A 106 19.80 18.41 10.25
C ASN A 106 21.13 18.81 9.58
N PRO A 107 21.33 18.49 8.29
CA PRO A 107 22.51 18.89 7.55
C PRO A 107 22.54 20.41 7.35
N ALA A 108 23.62 21.05 7.77
CA ALA A 108 23.91 22.44 7.44
C ALA A 108 24.52 22.50 6.02
N PHE A 109 23.89 23.27 5.13
CA PHE A 109 24.37 23.46 3.76
C PHE A 109 25.12 24.78 3.62
N LEU A 110 26.26 24.74 2.94
CA LEU A 110 26.97 25.93 2.50
C LEU A 110 26.12 26.75 1.53
N PRO A 111 26.22 28.09 1.56
CA PRO A 111 25.55 28.94 0.59
C PRO A 111 26.11 28.70 -0.82
N LEU A 112 25.26 28.86 -1.84
CA LEU A 112 25.64 28.74 -3.25
C LEU A 112 26.44 29.96 -3.71
N THR A 113 27.75 29.96 -3.43
CA THR A 113 28.70 30.96 -3.97
C THR A 113 29.14 30.58 -5.39
N ASP A 114 29.80 31.51 -6.08
CA ASP A 114 30.23 31.30 -7.47
C ASP A 114 31.36 30.24 -7.58
N GLU A 115 32.05 29.93 -6.49
CA GLU A 115 33.02 28.83 -6.41
C GLU A 115 32.35 27.46 -6.25
N LEU A 116 31.19 27.41 -5.60
CA LEU A 116 30.48 26.16 -5.25
C LEU A 116 29.36 25.83 -6.24
N SER A 117 29.03 26.71 -7.16
CA SER A 117 27.88 26.55 -8.06
C SER A 117 28.11 27.09 -9.46
N MET A 118 27.24 26.70 -10.38
CA MET A 118 27.31 27.11 -11.77
C MET A 118 25.91 27.22 -12.38
N ASP A 119 25.72 28.24 -13.21
CA ASP A 119 24.53 28.37 -14.04
C ASP A 119 24.56 27.38 -15.20
N LEU A 120 23.60 26.46 -15.23
CA LEU A 120 23.47 25.40 -16.22
C LEU A 120 22.04 25.33 -16.76
N SER A 121 21.88 25.07 -18.07
CA SER A 121 20.58 24.71 -18.68
C SER A 121 20.21 23.26 -18.37
N ALA A 122 20.26 22.91 -17.09
CA ALA A 122 20.05 21.57 -16.57
C ALA A 122 19.47 21.67 -15.15
N CYS A 123 18.79 20.61 -14.70
CA CYS A 123 18.37 20.45 -13.32
C CYS A 123 18.49 18.98 -12.89
N PHE A 124 18.44 18.75 -11.59
CA PHE A 124 18.40 17.40 -11.03
C PHE A 124 16.99 16.85 -11.08
N PHE A 125 16.89 15.53 -11.18
CA PHE A 125 15.61 14.84 -11.20
C PHE A 125 15.62 13.62 -10.26
N LEU A 126 14.52 13.45 -9.52
CA LEU A 126 14.12 12.14 -9.02
C LEU A 126 13.27 11.46 -10.10
N SER A 127 13.81 10.42 -10.71
CA SER A 127 13.21 9.75 -11.88
C SER A 127 12.59 8.43 -11.47
N PHE A 128 11.34 8.20 -11.86
CA PHE A 128 10.66 6.93 -11.63
C PHE A 128 11.04 5.92 -12.72
N HIS A 129 11.05 4.62 -12.38
CA HIS A 129 11.29 3.56 -13.35
C HIS A 129 10.21 3.53 -14.45
N ARG A 130 8.96 3.77 -14.03
CA ARG A 130 7.79 3.93 -14.89
C ARG A 130 6.98 5.14 -14.41
N PRO A 131 6.19 5.80 -15.27
CA PRO A 131 5.42 6.98 -14.87
C PRO A 131 4.54 6.70 -13.66
N PHE A 132 4.71 7.47 -12.58
CA PHE A 132 4.09 7.24 -11.29
C PHE A 132 2.81 8.08 -11.10
N PRO A 133 1.66 7.50 -10.69
CA PRO A 133 0.44 8.25 -10.42
C PRO A 133 0.59 9.17 -9.23
N MET A 134 0.41 10.47 -9.48
CA MET A 134 0.46 11.49 -8.44
C MET A 134 -0.80 12.35 -8.47
N SER A 135 -1.30 12.71 -7.28
CA SER A 135 -2.38 13.66 -7.13
C SER A 135 -1.93 15.07 -7.57
N SER A 136 -2.87 15.85 -8.11
CA SER A 136 -2.61 17.24 -8.47
C SER A 136 -2.13 18.07 -7.26
N SER A 137 -2.63 17.77 -6.05
CA SER A 137 -2.19 18.42 -4.81
C SER A 137 -0.72 18.13 -4.49
N SER A 138 -0.28 16.87 -4.57
CA SER A 138 1.13 16.52 -4.31
C SER A 138 2.06 17.10 -5.36
N ILE A 139 1.64 17.15 -6.63
CA ILE A 139 2.38 17.80 -7.71
C ILE A 139 2.57 19.29 -7.42
N GLN A 140 1.48 19.99 -7.07
CA GLN A 140 1.51 21.42 -6.75
C GLN A 140 2.37 21.71 -5.52
N GLU A 141 2.30 20.86 -4.50
CA GLU A 141 3.12 20.97 -3.29
C GLU A 141 4.62 20.86 -3.62
N ILE A 142 5.00 19.87 -4.43
CA ILE A 142 6.38 19.71 -4.91
C ILE A 142 6.80 20.95 -5.71
N GLN A 143 6.00 21.42 -6.67
CA GLN A 143 6.33 22.59 -7.48
C GLN A 143 6.51 23.85 -6.64
N LYS A 144 5.66 24.05 -5.62
CA LYS A 144 5.76 25.18 -4.69
C LYS A 144 7.06 25.14 -3.91
N PHE A 145 7.47 23.95 -3.47
CA PHE A 145 8.66 23.79 -2.65
C PHE A 145 9.98 23.80 -3.46
N THR A 146 9.99 23.21 -4.66
CA THR A 146 11.18 23.21 -5.54
C THR A 146 11.31 24.52 -6.33
N GLY A 147 10.21 25.23 -6.56
CA GLY A 147 10.15 26.40 -7.43
C GLY A 147 10.29 26.06 -8.91
N ILE A 148 10.16 24.78 -9.30
CA ILE A 148 10.35 24.31 -10.67
C ILE A 148 9.08 23.57 -11.14
N PRO A 149 8.51 23.93 -12.29
CA PRO A 149 7.33 23.25 -12.81
C PRO A 149 7.64 21.81 -13.26
N ILE A 150 6.65 20.92 -13.12
CA ILE A 150 6.69 19.59 -13.73
C ILE A 150 5.93 19.68 -15.06
N ASP A 151 6.66 19.67 -16.17
CA ASP A 151 6.11 19.88 -17.51
C ASP A 151 5.49 18.61 -18.11
N GLY A 152 4.61 18.79 -19.10
CA GLY A 152 4.08 17.69 -19.93
C GLY A 152 3.05 16.80 -19.25
N LEU A 153 2.46 17.25 -18.13
CA LEU A 153 1.46 16.50 -17.39
C LEU A 153 0.11 16.47 -18.13
N LYS A 154 -0.44 15.27 -18.28
CA LYS A 154 -1.82 15.04 -18.73
C LYS A 154 -2.68 14.74 -17.51
N LEU A 155 -3.60 15.65 -17.18
CA LEU A 155 -4.52 15.45 -16.06
C LEU A 155 -5.54 14.37 -16.39
N ALA A 156 -5.79 13.48 -15.43
CA ALA A 156 -6.80 12.45 -15.48
C ALA A 156 -7.32 12.17 -14.06
N SER A 157 -8.29 11.26 -13.94
CA SER A 157 -8.71 10.73 -12.64
C SER A 157 -7.55 10.01 -11.96
N LEU A 158 -7.26 10.34 -10.69
CA LEU A 158 -6.20 9.69 -9.94
C LEU A 158 -6.48 8.18 -9.77
N HIS A 159 -7.72 7.78 -9.48
CA HIS A 159 -8.09 6.37 -9.37
C HIS A 159 -7.88 5.62 -10.69
N ALA A 160 -8.26 6.23 -11.82
CA ALA A 160 -8.01 5.63 -13.13
C ALA A 160 -6.51 5.42 -13.39
N LEU A 161 -5.68 6.40 -13.02
CA LEU A 161 -4.21 6.30 -13.15
C LEU A 161 -3.63 5.23 -12.23
N ILE A 162 -4.14 5.08 -10.99
CA ILE A 162 -3.70 4.01 -10.08
C ILE A 162 -4.06 2.64 -10.64
N VAL A 163 -5.30 2.46 -11.10
CA VAL A 163 -5.74 1.21 -11.75
C VAL A 163 -4.85 0.88 -12.93
N GLN A 164 -4.60 1.86 -13.83
CA GLN A 164 -3.69 1.70 -14.96
C GLN A 164 -2.27 1.32 -14.51
N PHE A 165 -1.77 1.96 -13.46
CA PHE A 165 -0.44 1.68 -12.93
C PHE A 165 -0.35 0.29 -12.30
N THR A 166 -1.41 -0.23 -11.68
CA THR A 166 -1.38 -1.58 -11.10
C THR A 166 -1.32 -2.67 -12.17
N PHE A 167 -1.98 -2.51 -13.32
CA PHE A 167 -2.01 -3.52 -14.39
C PHE A 167 -0.76 -3.58 -15.29
N ASN A 168 0.05 -2.52 -15.30
CA ASN A 168 1.00 -2.34 -16.40
C ASN A 168 2.40 -2.86 -16.07
N ASP A 169 2.62 -4.14 -16.39
CA ASP A 169 3.74 -4.59 -17.22
C ASP A 169 3.14 -5.08 -18.57
N GLU A 170 3.38 -4.32 -19.64
CA GLU A 170 3.06 -4.64 -21.06
C GLU A 170 1.59 -4.84 -21.52
N TYR A 171 0.56 -4.73 -20.66
CA TYR A 171 -0.82 -5.04 -21.08
C TYR A 171 -1.75 -3.82 -21.35
N LYS A 172 -2.18 -3.73 -22.62
CA LYS A 172 -3.36 -3.08 -23.24
C LYS A 172 -4.05 -1.93 -22.47
N GLU A 173 -3.81 -0.71 -22.97
CA GLU A 173 -4.49 0.56 -22.63
C GLU A 173 -6.04 0.46 -22.65
N ASP A 174 -6.61 -0.42 -23.48
CA ASP A 174 -8.05 -0.55 -23.72
C ASP A 174 -8.85 -1.25 -22.60
N LEU A 175 -8.23 -2.15 -21.83
CA LEU A 175 -8.92 -2.91 -20.76
C LEU A 175 -8.94 -2.15 -19.43
N ALA A 176 -7.83 -1.48 -19.08
CA ALA A 176 -7.71 -0.72 -17.84
C ALA A 176 -8.59 0.56 -17.81
N MET A 177 -8.86 1.16 -18.98
CA MET A 177 -9.75 2.30 -19.07
C MET A 177 -11.22 1.95 -18.80
N ASN A 178 -11.68 0.79 -19.27
CA ASN A 178 -13.11 0.42 -19.22
C ASN A 178 -13.51 -0.44 -18.02
N ASN A 179 -12.60 -1.24 -17.47
CA ASN A 179 -12.91 -2.04 -16.29
C ASN A 179 -12.86 -1.18 -15.02
N SER A 180 -13.97 -1.14 -14.30
CA SER A 180 -14.08 -0.52 -12.98
C SER A 180 -14.39 -1.53 -11.90
N CYS A 181 -14.58 -2.81 -12.22
CA CYS A 181 -14.91 -3.88 -11.28
C CYS A 181 -13.78 -4.91 -11.23
N PHE A 182 -13.35 -5.29 -10.02
CA PHE A 182 -12.22 -6.19 -9.78
C PHE A 182 -12.56 -7.23 -8.71
N PHE A 183 -11.98 -8.42 -8.81
CA PHE A 183 -12.37 -9.57 -7.98
C PHE A 183 -11.24 -10.10 -7.12
N VAL A 184 -11.34 -9.91 -5.81
CA VAL A 184 -10.33 -10.35 -4.85
C VAL A 184 -10.83 -11.61 -4.13
N SER A 185 -9.99 -12.64 -4.08
CA SER A 185 -10.24 -13.88 -3.34
C SER A 185 -9.32 -13.91 -2.12
N LEU A 186 -9.89 -14.09 -0.93
CA LEU A 186 -9.14 -14.14 0.32
C LEU A 186 -9.43 -15.48 1.02
N PRO A 187 -8.48 -16.02 1.81
CA PRO A 187 -8.74 -17.20 2.62
C PRO A 187 -9.89 -16.97 3.60
N ASP A 188 -10.71 -18.00 3.80
CA ASP A 188 -11.82 -18.06 4.75
C ASP A 188 -12.83 -16.92 4.65
N CYS A 189 -13.07 -16.41 3.44
CA CYS A 189 -14.00 -15.32 3.19
C CYS A 189 -14.69 -15.48 1.82
N PRO A 190 -15.97 -15.09 1.69
CA PRO A 190 -16.61 -14.97 0.38
C PRO A 190 -15.80 -14.09 -0.57
N LYS A 191 -15.97 -14.29 -1.88
CA LYS A 191 -15.24 -13.52 -2.89
C LYS A 191 -15.67 -12.05 -2.86
N HIS A 192 -14.71 -11.14 -2.93
CA HIS A 192 -14.98 -9.70 -2.94
C HIS A 192 -15.03 -9.15 -4.36
N SER A 193 -15.97 -8.25 -4.63
CA SER A 193 -16.13 -7.49 -5.86
C SER A 193 -15.97 -6.00 -5.57
N TYR A 194 -14.88 -5.40 -6.04
CA TYR A 194 -14.57 -3.98 -5.85
C TYR A 194 -14.88 -3.18 -7.09
N PHE A 195 -15.88 -2.31 -7.00
CA PHE A 195 -16.10 -1.25 -7.98
C PHE A 195 -15.29 0.00 -7.61
N ILE A 196 -14.28 0.34 -8.41
CA ILE A 196 -13.49 1.56 -8.23
C ILE A 196 -14.14 2.69 -9.01
N ASN A 197 -14.75 3.62 -8.28
CA ASN A 197 -15.28 4.84 -8.87
C ASN A 197 -14.11 5.73 -9.31
N LYS A 198 -13.99 5.89 -10.63
CA LYS A 198 -12.96 6.73 -11.25
C LYS A 198 -13.32 8.22 -11.17
N GLY A 199 -14.45 8.60 -10.57
CA GLY A 199 -14.90 9.98 -10.49
C GLY A 199 -15.26 10.57 -11.87
N THR A 200 -15.74 11.81 -11.86
CA THR A 200 -15.95 12.61 -13.08
C THR A 200 -14.98 13.78 -13.10
N GLU A 201 -14.70 14.35 -14.27
CA GLU A 201 -13.78 15.50 -14.42
C GLU A 201 -14.12 16.72 -13.54
N LYS A 202 -15.37 16.83 -13.06
CA LYS A 202 -15.87 17.97 -12.28
C LYS A 202 -15.91 17.75 -10.76
N SER A 203 -15.78 16.52 -10.29
CA SER A 203 -15.95 16.17 -8.87
C SER A 203 -14.96 15.14 -8.33
N GLY A 204 -14.14 14.51 -9.17
CA GLY A 204 -13.15 13.51 -8.77
C GLY A 204 -11.80 14.10 -8.39
N ILE A 205 -11.03 13.35 -7.58
CA ILE A 205 -9.61 13.64 -7.34
C ILE A 205 -8.86 13.51 -8.68
N THR A 206 -8.21 14.59 -9.10
CA THR A 206 -7.39 14.61 -10.31
C THR A 206 -5.93 14.32 -10.00
N GLY A 207 -5.22 13.79 -10.99
CA GLY A 207 -3.79 13.51 -10.92
C GLY A 207 -3.16 13.43 -12.30
N ALA A 208 -1.88 13.11 -12.33
CA ALA A 208 -1.13 12.87 -13.56
C ALA A 208 -0.09 11.77 -13.34
N LEU A 209 0.33 11.13 -14.44
CA LEU A 209 1.50 10.25 -14.43
C LEU A 209 2.77 11.10 -14.51
N VAL A 210 3.64 10.95 -13.52
CA VAL A 210 4.88 11.72 -13.39
C VAL A 210 6.07 10.79 -13.61
N SER A 211 6.90 11.10 -14.61
CA SER A 211 8.12 10.32 -14.87
C SER A 211 9.35 10.84 -14.11
N LYS A 212 9.38 12.14 -13.82
CA LYS A 212 10.52 12.79 -13.17
C LYS A 212 10.09 14.03 -12.39
N ILE A 213 10.71 14.24 -11.23
CA ILE A 213 10.49 15.40 -10.35
C ILE A 213 11.74 16.27 -10.36
N PRO A 214 11.67 17.51 -10.86
CA PRO A 214 12.82 18.41 -10.94
C PRO A 214 13.13 19.08 -9.59
N PHE A 215 14.41 19.28 -9.32
CA PHE A 215 14.91 20.09 -8.20
C PHE A 215 16.32 20.61 -8.50
N THR A 216 16.80 21.56 -7.70
CA THR A 216 18.13 22.20 -7.88
C THR A 216 19.03 22.10 -6.66
N HIS A 217 18.48 21.78 -5.48
CA HIS A 217 19.23 21.76 -4.23
C HIS A 217 18.98 20.46 -3.44
N PRO A 218 20.02 19.79 -2.90
CA PRO A 218 19.89 18.52 -2.17
C PRO A 218 18.91 18.57 -0.98
N LYS A 219 18.87 19.69 -0.25
CA LYS A 219 17.88 19.97 0.82
C LYS A 219 16.42 19.66 0.45
N CYS A 220 16.08 19.65 -0.84
CA CYS A 220 14.71 19.41 -1.26
C CYS A 220 14.31 17.93 -1.16
N VAL A 221 15.27 17.01 -1.24
CA VAL A 221 14.99 15.58 -1.36
C VAL A 221 14.18 15.01 -0.20
N PRO A 222 14.49 15.28 1.09
CA PRO A 222 13.71 14.73 2.21
C PRO A 222 12.22 15.08 2.18
N ALA A 223 11.89 16.34 1.86
CA ALA A 223 10.50 16.78 1.78
C ALA A 223 9.77 16.14 0.58
N ILE A 224 10.45 16.01 -0.57
CA ILE A 224 9.88 15.31 -1.73
C ILE A 224 9.63 13.84 -1.39
N ILE A 225 10.58 13.17 -0.73
CA ILE A 225 10.44 11.76 -0.31
C ILE A 225 9.22 11.57 0.60
N GLU A 226 8.96 12.48 1.53
CA GLU A 226 7.78 12.38 2.39
C GLU A 226 6.46 12.52 1.61
N ILE A 227 6.39 13.45 0.65
CA ILE A 227 5.24 13.58 -0.25
C ILE A 227 5.06 12.30 -1.08
N LEU A 228 6.15 11.72 -1.58
CA LEU A 228 6.11 10.48 -2.34
C LEU A 228 5.63 9.30 -1.50
N ARG A 229 6.08 9.18 -0.25
CA ARG A 229 5.58 8.15 0.68
C ARG A 229 4.08 8.27 0.89
N HIS A 230 3.58 9.47 1.13
CA HIS A 230 2.15 9.73 1.27
C HIS A 230 1.37 9.29 0.02
N GLN A 231 1.85 9.69 -1.15
CA GLN A 231 1.22 9.33 -2.42
C GLN A 231 1.25 7.81 -2.66
N VAL A 232 2.36 7.14 -2.38
CA VAL A 232 2.47 5.68 -2.51
C VAL A 232 1.50 5.00 -1.55
N ALA A 233 1.41 5.40 -0.29
CA ALA A 233 0.47 4.80 0.66
C ALA A 233 -0.99 4.88 0.19
N TYR A 234 -1.42 6.04 -0.34
CA TYR A 234 -2.73 6.17 -0.96
C TYR A 234 -2.89 5.24 -2.17
N ASN A 235 -1.91 5.23 -3.07
CA ASN A 235 -1.93 4.37 -4.26
C ASN A 235 -1.97 2.88 -3.90
N THR A 236 -1.26 2.45 -2.85
CA THR A 236 -1.24 1.09 -2.35
C THR A 236 -2.62 0.65 -1.86
N LEU A 237 -3.33 1.50 -1.11
CA LEU A 237 -4.67 1.19 -0.62
C LEU A 237 -5.67 1.02 -1.77
N ILE A 238 -5.69 1.96 -2.72
CA ILE A 238 -6.58 1.85 -3.89
C ILE A 238 -6.18 0.69 -4.79
N GLY A 239 -4.87 0.50 -5.00
CA GLY A 239 -4.30 -0.59 -5.79
C GLY A 239 -4.57 -1.97 -5.20
N SER A 240 -4.71 -2.09 -3.87
CA SER A 240 -5.02 -3.37 -3.20
C SER A 240 -6.36 -3.97 -3.61
N CYS A 241 -7.29 -3.15 -4.11
CA CYS A 241 -8.59 -3.58 -4.62
C CYS A 241 -8.52 -4.10 -6.07
N VAL A 242 -7.42 -3.86 -6.78
CA VAL A 242 -7.27 -4.16 -8.21
C VAL A 242 -6.63 -5.53 -8.36
N SER A 243 -7.23 -6.38 -9.19
CA SER A 243 -6.77 -7.74 -9.46
C SER A 243 -7.05 -8.12 -10.91
N GLU A 244 -6.24 -9.03 -11.46
CA GLU A 244 -6.39 -9.57 -12.83
C GLU A 244 -7.45 -10.67 -12.94
N ASN A 245 -7.97 -11.15 -11.82
CA ASN A 245 -8.83 -12.33 -11.79
C ASN A 245 -10.19 -12.06 -12.45
N THR A 246 -10.51 -12.84 -13.49
CA THR A 246 -11.86 -12.91 -14.05
C THR A 246 -12.77 -13.77 -13.16
N ILE A 247 -14.07 -13.51 -13.22
CA ILE A 247 -15.08 -14.32 -12.51
C ILE A 247 -15.07 -15.74 -13.10
N ASN A 248 -14.87 -16.76 -12.27
CA ASN A 248 -15.37 -18.10 -12.57
C ASN A 248 -16.86 -18.11 -12.18
N GLU A 249 -17.72 -18.59 -13.08
CA GLU A 249 -19.18 -18.44 -13.09
C GLU A 249 -19.95 -19.08 -11.90
N ASP A 250 -19.27 -19.68 -10.91
CA ASP A 250 -19.89 -20.48 -9.84
C ASP A 250 -19.94 -19.81 -8.44
N CYS A 251 -19.71 -18.50 -8.29
CA CYS A 251 -19.73 -17.86 -6.97
C CYS A 251 -21.14 -17.40 -6.56
N SER A 252 -21.88 -18.24 -5.82
CA SER A 252 -23.20 -17.89 -5.26
C SER A 252 -23.15 -16.89 -4.08
N GLU A 253 -21.98 -16.56 -3.54
CA GLU A 253 -21.80 -15.63 -2.42
C GLU A 253 -20.69 -14.61 -2.72
N LEU A 254 -21.05 -13.50 -3.40
CA LEU A 254 -20.17 -12.37 -3.70
C LEU A 254 -20.50 -11.18 -2.79
N LEU A 255 -19.47 -10.60 -2.17
CA LEU A 255 -19.60 -9.34 -1.43
C LEU A 255 -19.22 -8.16 -2.32
N TYR A 256 -20.09 -7.16 -2.39
CA TYR A 256 -19.92 -5.99 -3.24
C TYR A 256 -19.46 -4.77 -2.45
N PHE A 257 -18.44 -4.10 -2.97
CA PHE A 257 -17.83 -2.91 -2.39
C PHE A 257 -17.68 -1.83 -3.45
N GLU A 258 -18.09 -0.60 -3.14
CA GLU A 258 -17.79 0.58 -3.95
C GLU A 258 -16.69 1.41 -3.27
N VAL A 259 -15.59 1.65 -3.98
CA VAL A 259 -14.49 2.51 -3.54
C VAL A 259 -14.60 3.84 -4.27
N SER A 260 -14.90 4.90 -3.52
CA SER A 260 -15.17 6.22 -4.06
C SER A 260 -14.22 7.29 -3.53
N PRO A 261 -13.66 8.15 -4.40
CA PRO A 261 -12.75 9.21 -4.00
C PRO A 261 -13.49 10.24 -3.15
N GLN A 262 -12.85 10.76 -2.11
CA GLN A 262 -13.35 11.86 -1.28
C GLN A 262 -12.44 13.07 -1.42
N LYS A 263 -12.55 14.05 -0.52
CA LYS A 263 -11.71 15.26 -0.58
C LYS A 263 -10.27 14.94 -0.16
N GLY A 264 -9.29 15.46 -0.90
CA GLY A 264 -7.87 15.29 -0.57
C GLY A 264 -7.39 13.86 -0.80
N THR A 265 -6.72 13.26 0.18
CA THR A 265 -6.27 11.86 0.17
C THR A 265 -7.16 10.97 1.02
N SER A 266 -8.46 11.23 0.95
CA SER A 266 -9.50 10.42 1.60
C SER A 266 -10.31 9.67 0.55
N PHE A 267 -10.84 8.51 0.93
CA PHE A 267 -11.75 7.72 0.10
C PHE A 267 -12.75 6.98 0.99
N SER A 268 -13.86 6.54 0.41
CA SER A 268 -14.89 5.78 1.10
C SER A 268 -15.04 4.39 0.50
N ILE A 269 -15.36 3.41 1.34
CA ILE A 269 -15.73 2.06 0.96
C ILE A 269 -17.18 1.85 1.40
N SER A 270 -18.10 1.79 0.43
CA SER A 270 -19.52 1.53 0.67
C SER A 270 -19.84 0.06 0.44
N PHE A 271 -20.63 -0.55 1.31
CA PHE A 271 -20.97 -1.98 1.28
C PHE A 271 -22.31 -2.25 1.96
N GLN A 272 -22.91 -3.41 1.69
CA GLN A 272 -24.10 -3.84 2.43
C GLN A 272 -23.73 -4.22 3.86
N HIS A 273 -24.53 -3.76 4.83
CA HIS A 273 -24.34 -4.07 6.24
C HIS A 273 -24.35 -5.60 6.47
N PRO A 274 -23.33 -6.20 7.12
CA PRO A 274 -23.22 -7.66 7.24
C PRO A 274 -24.39 -8.35 7.95
N MET A 275 -25.10 -7.59 8.80
CA MET A 275 -26.22 -8.06 9.62
C MET A 275 -27.56 -7.44 9.22
N GLY A 276 -27.64 -6.75 8.07
CA GLY A 276 -28.84 -6.01 7.66
C GLY A 276 -28.93 -5.80 6.14
N GLU A 277 -29.96 -5.07 5.72
CA GLU A 277 -30.17 -4.71 4.30
C GLU A 277 -29.72 -3.28 3.98
N SER A 278 -29.37 -2.49 4.98
CA SER A 278 -28.87 -1.13 4.84
C SER A 278 -27.45 -1.10 4.26
N LEU A 279 -27.01 0.08 3.80
CA LEU A 279 -25.62 0.33 3.43
C LEU A 279 -24.83 0.83 4.63
N ALA A 280 -23.61 0.31 4.75
CA ALA A 280 -22.56 0.81 5.64
C ALA A 280 -21.43 1.44 4.80
N CYS A 281 -20.67 2.33 5.43
CA CYS A 281 -19.58 3.04 4.77
C CYS A 281 -18.40 3.20 5.71
N VAL A 282 -17.20 2.82 5.26
CA VAL A 282 -15.94 3.17 5.92
C VAL A 282 -15.31 4.32 5.17
N VAL A 283 -15.07 5.45 5.84
CA VAL A 283 -14.28 6.57 5.30
C VAL A 283 -12.85 6.43 5.82
N ALA A 284 -11.88 6.37 4.91
CA ALA A 284 -10.46 6.32 5.23
C ALA A 284 -9.78 7.64 4.82
N ASP A 285 -9.15 8.30 5.79
CA ASP A 285 -8.32 9.49 5.59
C ASP A 285 -6.84 9.09 5.67
N VAL A 286 -6.11 9.18 4.57
CA VAL A 286 -4.65 8.96 4.56
C VAL A 286 -3.97 10.26 4.98
N LEU A 287 -3.49 10.33 6.22
CA LEU A 287 -2.87 11.52 6.80
C LEU A 287 -1.36 11.57 6.53
N SER A 288 -0.72 10.40 6.51
CA SER A 288 0.65 10.20 6.06
C SER A 288 0.83 8.75 5.62
N SER A 289 2.03 8.38 5.18
CA SER A 289 2.36 6.98 4.87
C SER A 289 2.28 6.01 6.05
N ARG A 290 2.20 6.52 7.28
CA ARG A 290 2.24 5.75 8.53
C ARG A 290 1.02 5.99 9.41
N GLN A 291 0.13 6.87 8.99
CA GLN A 291 -1.03 7.26 9.79
C GLN A 291 -2.26 7.36 8.89
N ILE A 292 -3.24 6.52 9.19
CA ILE A 292 -4.54 6.49 8.51
C ILE A 292 -5.60 6.64 9.60
N ARG A 293 -6.71 7.30 9.28
CA ARG A 293 -7.86 7.36 10.17
C ARG A 293 -9.06 6.79 9.46
N CYS A 294 -9.70 5.79 10.06
CA CYS A 294 -10.92 5.19 9.55
C CYS A 294 -12.13 5.56 10.40
N SER A 295 -13.25 5.87 9.75
CA SER A 295 -14.54 6.12 10.41
C SER A 295 -15.61 5.23 9.78
N LEU A 296 -16.25 4.39 10.58
CA LEU A 296 -17.37 3.56 10.18
C LEU A 296 -18.69 4.30 10.40
N HIS A 297 -19.51 4.32 9.36
CA HIS A 297 -20.84 4.88 9.35
C HIS A 297 -21.84 3.78 8.98
N THR A 298 -22.78 3.52 9.88
CA THR A 298 -23.91 2.59 9.69
C THR A 298 -25.23 3.32 9.87
N HIS A 299 -26.33 2.71 9.45
CA HIS A 299 -27.64 3.31 9.69
C HIS A 299 -27.97 3.22 11.20
N PRO A 300 -28.56 4.25 11.83
CA PRO A 300 -28.76 4.28 13.29
C PRO A 300 -29.64 3.16 13.86
N GLN A 301 -30.45 2.52 13.00
CA GLN A 301 -31.35 1.42 13.37
C GLN A 301 -30.70 0.04 13.19
N ASP A 302 -29.50 -0.03 12.64
CA ASP A 302 -28.81 -1.30 12.41
C ASP A 302 -28.22 -1.86 13.70
N VAL A 303 -28.09 -3.19 13.75
CA VAL A 303 -27.31 -3.88 14.78
C VAL A 303 -25.89 -3.34 14.76
N THR A 304 -25.40 -2.87 15.90
CA THR A 304 -24.05 -2.32 16.02
C THR A 304 -23.02 -3.41 15.73
N LEU A 305 -22.14 -3.17 14.76
CA LEU A 305 -21.01 -4.06 14.49
C LEU A 305 -20.02 -3.98 15.64
N ASN A 306 -19.42 -5.12 16.03
CA ASN A 306 -18.31 -5.17 16.98
C ASN A 306 -16.97 -4.68 16.37
N CYS A 307 -17.04 -3.63 15.56
CA CYS A 307 -15.91 -3.00 14.88
C CYS A 307 -15.97 -1.51 15.18
N CYS A 308 -15.11 -1.02 16.07
CA CYS A 308 -14.97 0.40 16.31
C CYS A 308 -14.00 1.05 15.30
N ASN A 309 -14.04 2.38 15.22
CA ASN A 309 -13.13 3.16 14.36
C ASN A 309 -11.65 2.86 14.64
N ASP A 310 -11.29 2.66 15.91
CA ASP A 310 -9.91 2.35 16.32
C ASP A 310 -9.47 0.97 15.83
N PHE A 311 -10.37 -0.03 15.88
CA PHE A 311 -10.10 -1.36 15.35
C PHE A 311 -9.83 -1.29 13.85
N ILE A 312 -10.73 -0.68 13.08
CA ILE A 312 -10.62 -0.57 11.62
C ILE A 312 -9.35 0.20 11.23
N THR A 313 -9.05 1.29 11.95
CA THR A 313 -7.84 2.09 11.75
C THR A 313 -6.58 1.24 11.93
N ARG A 314 -6.47 0.49 13.04
CA ARG A 314 -5.32 -0.37 13.30
C ARG A 314 -5.14 -1.46 12.25
N VAL A 315 -6.24 -2.09 11.83
CA VAL A 315 -6.18 -3.12 10.78
C VAL A 315 -5.72 -2.48 9.46
N MET A 316 -6.28 -1.33 9.08
CA MET A 316 -5.90 -0.61 7.85
C MET A 316 -4.43 -0.22 7.85
N GLU A 317 -3.91 0.36 8.94
CA GLU A 317 -2.50 0.75 9.07
C GLU A 317 -1.56 -0.46 9.04
N ARG A 318 -1.97 -1.58 9.66
CA ARG A 318 -1.14 -2.80 9.72
C ARG A 318 -1.05 -3.52 8.38
N CYS A 319 -2.14 -3.56 7.61
CA CYS A 319 -2.17 -4.35 6.39
C CYS A 319 -2.01 -3.53 5.11
N MET A 320 -2.34 -2.23 5.13
CA MET A 320 -2.41 -1.37 3.95
C MET A 320 -3.22 -2.00 2.79
N SER A 321 -4.31 -2.71 3.13
CA SER A 321 -5.15 -3.43 2.18
C SER A 321 -6.63 -3.30 2.52
N VAL A 322 -7.38 -2.68 1.62
CA VAL A 322 -8.83 -2.54 1.75
C VAL A 322 -9.52 -3.91 1.81
N PRO A 323 -9.16 -4.90 0.96
CA PRO A 323 -9.74 -6.24 1.07
C PRO A 323 -9.57 -6.92 2.42
N LEU A 324 -8.40 -6.81 3.05
CA LEU A 324 -8.19 -7.40 4.36
C LEU A 324 -8.98 -6.69 5.46
N VAL A 325 -9.13 -5.37 5.38
CA VAL A 325 -9.99 -4.62 6.30
C VAL A 325 -11.44 -5.08 6.18
N MET A 326 -11.95 -5.19 4.94
CA MET A 326 -13.33 -5.65 4.73
C MET A 326 -13.51 -7.09 5.22
N ARG A 327 -12.54 -7.98 4.99
CA ARG A 327 -12.56 -9.34 5.56
C ARG A 327 -12.65 -9.30 7.08
N ALA A 328 -11.84 -8.48 7.75
CA ALA A 328 -11.85 -8.36 9.20
C ALA A 328 -13.20 -7.87 9.74
N ILE A 329 -13.82 -6.87 9.08
CA ILE A 329 -15.16 -6.38 9.43
C ILE A 329 -16.20 -7.49 9.32
N PHE A 330 -16.20 -8.24 8.21
CA PHE A 330 -17.16 -9.31 7.99
C PHE A 330 -16.93 -10.51 8.94
N LYS A 331 -15.67 -10.92 9.18
CA LYS A 331 -15.34 -12.00 10.14
C LYS A 331 -15.80 -11.68 11.56
N ASN A 332 -15.58 -10.43 12.02
CA ASN A 332 -16.04 -9.99 13.34
C ASN A 332 -17.57 -9.97 13.44
N SER A 333 -18.27 -9.69 12.34
CA SER A 333 -19.74 -9.69 12.33
C SER A 333 -20.34 -11.10 12.39
N VAL A 334 -19.70 -12.10 11.78
CA VAL A 334 -20.14 -13.52 11.85
C VAL A 334 -19.99 -14.07 13.27
N THR A 335 -18.90 -13.73 13.96
CA THR A 335 -18.68 -14.14 15.36
C THR A 335 -19.83 -13.67 16.26
N MET A 336 -20.38 -12.48 16.03
CA MET A 336 -21.54 -11.99 16.77
C MET A 336 -22.84 -12.77 16.50
N LYS A 337 -23.06 -13.28 15.28
CA LYS A 337 -24.23 -14.13 14.99
C LYS A 337 -24.16 -15.41 15.81
N VAL A 338 -22.99 -16.03 15.87
CA VAL A 338 -22.76 -17.26 16.63
C VAL A 338 -22.92 -17.02 18.14
N ASP A 339 -22.36 -15.94 18.68
CA ASP A 339 -22.53 -15.60 20.11
C ASP A 339 -23.99 -15.28 20.46
N GLY A 340 -24.71 -14.60 19.57
CA GLY A 340 -26.15 -14.31 19.74
C GLY A 340 -27.01 -15.58 19.65
N GLU A 341 -26.69 -16.51 18.75
CA GLU A 341 -27.37 -17.80 18.63
C GLU A 341 -27.10 -18.73 19.82
N ILE A 342 -25.87 -18.76 20.34
CA ILE A 342 -25.51 -19.53 21.55
C ILE A 342 -26.28 -19.00 22.77
N GLN A 343 -26.35 -17.67 22.95
CA GLN A 343 -27.14 -17.06 24.03
C GLN A 343 -28.65 -17.31 23.87
N ASN A 344 -29.20 -17.31 22.65
CA ASN A 344 -30.60 -17.62 22.41
C ASN A 344 -30.94 -19.12 22.61
N THR A 345 -29.95 -20.00 22.43
CA THR A 345 -30.12 -21.45 22.64
C THR A 345 -30.09 -21.81 24.13
N GLU A 346 -29.28 -21.12 24.95
CA GLU A 346 -29.24 -21.31 26.41
C GLU A 346 -30.51 -20.81 27.14
N VAL A 347 -31.24 -19.85 26.55
CA VAL A 347 -32.50 -19.33 27.15
C VAL A 347 -33.71 -20.23 26.84
N THR A 348 -33.57 -21.23 25.96
CA THR A 348 -34.70 -22.12 25.57
C THR A 348 -34.68 -23.48 26.30
N SER A 349 -33.74 -23.74 27.22
CA SER A 349 -33.62 -25.02 27.95
C SER A 349 -33.99 -24.98 29.44
N GLU A 350 -34.84 -24.05 29.88
CA GLU A 350 -35.49 -24.12 31.20
C GLU A 350 -37.01 -24.17 31.09
N GLN A 351 -37.54 -25.35 30.73
CA GLN A 351 -38.88 -25.77 31.13
C GLN A 351 -38.92 -27.29 31.22
N ASN A 352 -38.81 -27.77 32.47
CA ASN A 352 -39.11 -29.14 32.88
C ASN A 352 -40.53 -29.56 32.47
N PRO A 353 -40.75 -30.87 32.26
CA PRO A 353 -41.89 -31.52 32.87
C PRO A 353 -41.45 -32.65 33.82
N GLU A 354 -42.15 -32.75 34.94
CA GLU A 354 -42.00 -33.78 35.97
C GLU A 354 -42.21 -35.21 35.43
N VAL A 355 -41.23 -36.05 35.76
CA VAL A 355 -41.29 -37.45 36.26
C VAL A 355 -42.58 -38.26 36.04
N THR A 356 -42.45 -39.43 35.38
CA THR A 356 -42.95 -40.72 35.91
C THR A 356 -42.11 -41.88 35.37
N CYS A 357 -41.55 -42.68 36.29
CA CYS A 357 -40.83 -43.93 36.06
C CYS A 357 -41.68 -45.01 35.36
N LYS A 358 -41.08 -45.72 34.39
CA LYS A 358 -41.16 -47.20 34.31
C LYS A 358 -39.87 -47.79 33.71
N GLN A 359 -39.37 -48.82 34.37
CA GLN A 359 -38.27 -49.69 33.98
C GLN A 359 -38.60 -50.47 32.70
N THR A 360 -37.62 -50.66 31.80
CA THR A 360 -37.34 -51.98 31.18
C THR A 360 -35.94 -52.02 30.56
N GLU A 361 -35.44 -53.25 30.44
CA GLU A 361 -34.04 -53.70 30.33
C GLU A 361 -33.42 -53.65 28.93
N SER A 362 -32.10 -53.97 28.89
CA SER A 362 -31.30 -54.51 27.77
C SER A 362 -30.86 -53.52 26.69
N SER A 363 -29.69 -53.58 26.06
CA SER A 363 -28.49 -54.45 26.14
C SER A 363 -27.43 -53.88 25.19
N ASN A 364 -26.15 -54.01 25.57
CA ASN A 364 -24.93 -54.20 24.78
C ASN A 364 -24.88 -53.83 23.27
N SER A 365 -23.85 -53.06 22.87
CA SER A 365 -22.62 -53.52 22.16
C SER A 365 -21.96 -52.32 21.45
N THR A 366 -20.71 -51.92 21.73
CA THR A 366 -19.37 -52.45 21.39
C THR A 366 -18.95 -52.36 19.90
N GLY A 367 -17.82 -51.71 19.64
CA GLY A 367 -16.91 -51.91 18.48
C GLY A 367 -16.91 -50.74 17.48
N ALA A 368 -15.92 -49.84 17.38
CA ALA A 368 -14.46 -49.95 17.22
C ALA A 368 -14.00 -50.62 15.90
N ASN A 369 -13.28 -49.85 15.06
CA ASN A 369 -12.13 -50.18 14.19
C ASN A 369 -12.02 -49.08 13.09
N ILE A 370 -10.98 -48.26 12.93
CA ILE A 370 -9.51 -48.40 12.83
C ILE A 370 -9.01 -49.08 11.54
N SER A 371 -8.03 -48.39 10.92
CA SER A 371 -7.05 -48.77 9.88
C SER A 371 -7.54 -48.73 8.42
N GLY A 372 -6.85 -48.13 7.45
CA GLY A 372 -5.44 -47.71 7.35
C GLY A 372 -4.65 -48.71 6.50
N ALA A 373 -4.24 -48.35 5.29
CA ALA A 373 -3.05 -48.89 4.62
C ALA A 373 -2.75 -48.15 3.29
N SER A 374 -1.52 -47.66 3.24
CA SER A 374 -0.71 -47.21 2.10
C SER A 374 -0.36 -48.31 1.10
N MET A 375 -0.09 -47.95 -0.17
CA MET A 375 1.04 -48.46 -0.96
C MET A 375 1.44 -47.50 -2.11
N GLN A 376 2.77 -47.32 -2.25
CA GLN A 376 3.56 -46.78 -3.38
C GLN A 376 3.45 -47.72 -4.62
N ASN A 377 3.83 -47.45 -5.88
CA ASN A 377 4.68 -46.46 -6.55
C ASN A 377 4.49 -46.57 -8.09
N SER A 378 4.93 -45.55 -8.84
CA SER A 378 5.63 -45.60 -10.17
C SER A 378 5.02 -44.82 -11.36
N CYS A 379 5.71 -43.71 -11.66
CA CYS A 379 6.28 -43.25 -12.95
C CYS A 379 5.44 -42.51 -14.02
N ASP A 380 6.03 -41.35 -14.38
CA ASP A 380 6.06 -40.61 -15.64
C ASP A 380 4.87 -39.74 -16.07
N GLY A 381 5.10 -38.43 -16.09
CA GLY A 381 4.20 -37.42 -16.66
C GLY A 381 4.68 -36.01 -16.37
N MET A 382 5.41 -35.43 -17.32
CA MET A 382 5.97 -34.08 -17.27
C MET A 382 4.86 -33.07 -17.55
N GLU A 383 4.33 -32.41 -16.52
CA GLU A 383 3.47 -31.23 -16.68
C GLU A 383 3.86 -30.15 -15.67
N ALA A 384 4.09 -28.95 -16.20
CA ALA A 384 4.37 -27.75 -15.45
C ALA A 384 3.08 -27.29 -14.74
N SER A 385 2.91 -27.67 -13.48
CA SER A 385 1.86 -27.15 -12.61
C SER A 385 2.33 -25.85 -11.97
N SER A 386 1.64 -24.75 -12.31
CA SER A 386 1.71 -23.48 -11.60
C SER A 386 1.28 -23.67 -10.15
N SER A 387 2.22 -23.78 -9.22
CA SER A 387 1.93 -23.76 -7.78
C SER A 387 1.73 -22.31 -7.34
N THR A 388 0.49 -21.82 -7.41
CA THR A 388 0.04 -20.73 -6.54
C THR A 388 -0.06 -21.28 -5.12
N ALA A 389 1.03 -21.18 -4.37
CA ALA A 389 0.99 -21.41 -2.93
C ALA A 389 0.10 -20.33 -2.32
N SER A 390 -0.99 -20.76 -1.71
CA SER A 390 -1.86 -19.93 -0.87
C SER A 390 -1.03 -19.49 0.33
N ILE A 391 -0.60 -18.23 0.34
CA ILE A 391 0.11 -17.65 1.47
C ILE A 391 -0.96 -17.26 2.50
N ASP A 392 -1.09 -18.08 3.54
CA ASP A 392 -1.87 -17.74 4.72
C ASP A 392 -1.32 -16.44 5.32
N CYS A 393 -2.19 -15.44 5.40
CA CYS A 393 -1.83 -14.11 5.86
C CYS A 393 -1.85 -14.08 7.40
N GLU A 394 -0.73 -14.47 8.03
CA GLU A 394 -0.50 -14.38 9.49
C GLU A 394 -0.66 -12.96 10.07
N ILE A 395 -0.74 -11.92 9.23
CA ILE A 395 -0.95 -10.52 9.67
C ILE A 395 -2.31 -10.35 10.38
N CYS A 396 -3.31 -11.20 10.08
CA CYS A 396 -4.65 -11.07 10.64
C CYS A 396 -4.98 -12.01 11.80
N ASP A 397 -4.12 -12.99 12.12
CA ASP A 397 -4.42 -14.04 13.13
C ASP A 397 -3.75 -13.81 14.49
N VAL A 398 -3.29 -12.59 14.77
CA VAL A 398 -2.94 -12.22 16.15
C VAL A 398 -4.21 -11.84 16.90
N SER A 399 -4.64 -12.76 17.75
CA SER A 399 -5.67 -12.63 18.77
C SER A 399 -5.52 -11.30 19.54
N VAL A 400 -6.63 -10.58 19.69
CA VAL A 400 -6.83 -9.64 20.81
C VAL A 400 -7.56 -10.39 21.92
#